data_AF-A0A2V7IN52-F1
#
_entry.id   AF-A0A2V7IN52-F1
#
_cell.length_a   1.000
_cell.length_b   1.000
_cell.length_c   1.000
_cell.angle_alpha   90.00
_cell.angle_beta   90.00
_cell.angle_gamma   90.00
#
_symmetry.space_group_name_H-M   'P 1'
#
loop_
_entity.id
_entity.type
_entity.pdbx_description
1 polymer ?
#
loop_
_entity_poly.entity_id
_entity_poly.type
_entity_poly.pdbx_seq_one_letter_code
_entity_poly.pdbx_strand_id
1 'polypeptide(L)'
;MAGPNTGGNILGWQAAGYSEGSHNFLGVVGNAAPNNQLRFGTNLAGSHGPYFLTDVYGFLADRFAVLLGVEPGDGDNLDWKRMNYRFQVGYFLMNTDANWVILNYQYKAGNDLVPIVSSLRVQNDGQRTIFTADAVQGVSATRASGAAYTSAMTGDGTRMIFNLSGGFTDKGPHSVSWNLGQSVEDETYIDGAKSSMRGIGLAARYYYNRTFGINVSGSKYEKRQFTDAAGTVHNIPGDFSVDFVLVYRFAMNWNFYFNRSETQAAILDQNWRNGSSWNFNIQYLW
;
A
#
# COMPACT_ATOMS: atom_id res chain seq x y z
N MET A 1 24.64 -29.81 -17.44
CA MET A 1 24.82 -28.93 -16.27
C MET A 1 25.18 -27.55 -16.80
N ALA A 2 24.22 -26.63 -16.80
CA ALA A 2 24.45 -25.24 -17.21
C ALA A 2 25.10 -24.50 -16.02
N GLY A 3 26.16 -23.75 -16.29
CA GLY A 3 26.89 -23.00 -15.27
C GLY A 3 26.07 -21.85 -14.66
N PRO A 4 26.52 -21.29 -13.53
CA PRO A 4 25.85 -20.17 -12.88
C PRO A 4 25.84 -18.95 -13.82
N ASN A 5 24.63 -18.45 -14.11
CA ASN A 5 24.40 -17.32 -14.99
C ASN A 5 24.73 -16.00 -14.28
N THR A 6 26.01 -15.63 -14.28
CA THR A 6 26.57 -14.44 -13.62
C THR A 6 26.25 -13.11 -14.30
N GLY A 7 25.32 -13.10 -15.27
CA GLY A 7 24.76 -11.90 -15.92
C GLY A 7 23.32 -12.09 -16.38
N GLY A 8 22.59 -13.00 -15.74
CA GLY A 8 21.33 -13.51 -16.24
C GLY A 8 20.19 -12.52 -16.19
N ASN A 9 19.70 -12.13 -17.35
CA ASN A 9 18.37 -11.52 -17.45
C ASN A 9 17.32 -12.58 -17.13
N ILE A 10 16.47 -12.31 -16.15
CA ILE A 10 15.28 -13.10 -15.87
C ILE A 10 14.12 -12.38 -16.56
N LEU A 11 13.38 -13.08 -17.39
CA LEU A 11 12.13 -12.59 -17.95
C LEU A 11 11.04 -13.58 -17.57
N GLY A 12 9.87 -13.05 -17.23
CA GLY A 12 8.77 -13.87 -16.80
C GLY A 12 7.44 -13.26 -17.17
N TRP A 13 6.43 -14.12 -17.16
CA TRP A 13 5.04 -13.75 -17.21
C TRP A 13 4.38 -14.34 -15.98
N GLN A 14 3.54 -13.55 -15.32
CA GLN A 14 2.74 -14.01 -14.20
C GLN A 14 1.28 -13.68 -14.45
N ALA A 15 0.41 -14.61 -14.05
CA ALA A 15 -1.00 -14.36 -13.89
C ALA A 15 -1.37 -14.66 -12.45
N ALA A 16 -2.00 -13.72 -11.77
CA ALA A 16 -2.39 -13.87 -10.38
C ALA A 16 -3.88 -13.58 -10.22
N GLY A 17 -4.56 -14.43 -9.45
CA GLY A 17 -5.91 -14.15 -8.95
C GLY A 17 -5.92 -13.09 -7.84
N TYR A 18 -4.75 -12.52 -7.51
CA TYR A 18 -4.66 -11.40 -6.60
C TYR A 18 -3.58 -10.35 -6.88
N SER A 19 -3.93 -9.07 -6.66
CA SER A 19 -2.98 -7.96 -6.61
C SER A 19 -2.83 -7.50 -5.17
N GLU A 20 -1.82 -8.01 -4.47
CA GLU A 20 -1.34 -7.41 -3.23
C GLU A 20 -0.71 -6.05 -3.59
N GLY A 21 -1.49 -4.98 -3.49
CA GLY A 21 -1.09 -3.60 -3.80
C GLY A 21 0.04 -3.01 -2.93
N SER A 22 0.83 -3.86 -2.27
CA SER A 22 1.91 -3.51 -1.35
C SER A 22 3.15 -4.42 -1.46
N HIS A 23 3.13 -5.49 -2.26
CA HIS A 23 4.34 -6.29 -2.45
C HIS A 23 5.25 -5.56 -3.44
N ASN A 24 6.29 -4.92 -2.92
CA ASN A 24 7.41 -4.44 -3.72
C ASN A 24 7.87 -5.63 -4.57
N PHE A 25 7.68 -5.54 -5.89
CA PHE A 25 8.25 -6.46 -6.88
C PHE A 25 9.76 -6.70 -6.66
N LEU A 26 10.44 -5.77 -5.97
CA LEU A 26 11.84 -5.83 -5.55
C LEU A 26 12.05 -6.06 -4.05
N GLY A 27 11.08 -6.63 -3.34
CA GLY A 27 11.01 -6.70 -1.87
C GLY A 27 12.11 -7.54 -1.23
N VAL A 28 13.33 -7.00 -1.13
CA VAL A 28 14.44 -7.63 -0.39
C VAL A 28 14.24 -7.47 1.13
N VAL A 29 13.49 -6.46 1.59
CA VAL A 29 13.00 -6.34 2.97
C VAL A 29 11.64 -5.63 2.98
N GLY A 30 10.62 -6.27 3.56
CA GLY A 30 9.22 -5.82 3.60
C GLY A 30 8.95 -4.64 4.55
N ASN A 31 9.58 -3.49 4.32
CA ASN A 31 9.04 -2.23 4.83
C ASN A 31 7.97 -1.75 3.84
N ALA A 32 6.73 -1.68 4.30
CA ALA A 32 5.61 -1.16 3.49
C ALA A 32 5.94 0.27 3.03
N ALA A 33 5.50 0.62 1.82
CA ALA A 33 5.62 1.99 1.33
C ALA A 33 4.90 2.95 2.32
N PRO A 34 5.49 4.11 2.64
CA PRO A 34 4.95 5.03 3.65
C PRO A 34 3.63 5.74 3.32
N ASN A 35 2.97 5.40 2.22
CA ASN A 35 1.54 5.68 2.05
C ASN A 35 0.79 4.36 2.03
N ASN A 36 0.64 3.81 3.23
CA ASN A 36 -0.20 2.65 3.43
C ASN A 36 -1.65 3.13 3.51
N GLN A 37 -2.20 3.55 2.37
CA GLN A 37 -3.53 3.05 2.05
C GLN A 37 -3.39 1.52 1.87
N LEU A 38 -3.18 0.79 2.97
CA LEU A 38 -3.68 -0.58 3.06
C LEU A 38 -5.17 -0.40 2.93
N ARG A 39 -5.68 -0.55 1.71
CA ARG A 39 -7.11 -0.60 1.44
C ARG A 39 -7.69 -1.94 1.90
N PHE A 40 -7.31 -2.36 3.11
CA PHE A 40 -7.76 -3.54 3.81
C PHE A 40 -7.82 -3.26 5.30
N GLY A 41 -9.04 -2.96 5.77
CA GLY A 41 -9.39 -2.92 7.19
C GLY A 41 -9.67 -4.31 7.78
N THR A 42 -9.30 -5.40 7.11
CA THR A 42 -9.44 -6.76 7.64
C THR A 42 -8.27 -7.62 7.21
N ASN A 43 -7.53 -8.16 8.21
CA ASN A 43 -6.57 -9.26 8.04
C ASN A 43 -7.27 -10.60 7.68
N LEU A 44 -8.34 -10.54 6.88
CA LEU A 44 -9.11 -11.71 6.46
C LEU A 44 -8.77 -11.97 5.01
N ALA A 45 -8.09 -13.10 4.77
CA ALA A 45 -7.96 -13.68 3.45
C ALA A 45 -9.33 -13.68 2.74
N GLY A 46 -9.42 -13.05 1.57
CA GLY A 46 -10.64 -13.04 0.76
C GLY A 46 -11.53 -11.79 0.84
N SER A 47 -11.05 -10.64 1.31
CA SER A 47 -11.85 -9.40 1.38
C SER A 47 -11.86 -8.54 0.10
N HIS A 48 -11.42 -9.11 -1.03
CA HIS A 48 -11.59 -8.56 -2.37
C HIS A 48 -12.04 -9.67 -3.32
N GLY A 49 -12.89 -9.35 -4.31
CA GLY A 49 -13.22 -10.30 -5.37
C GLY A 49 -11.95 -10.75 -6.12
N PRO A 50 -11.88 -11.98 -6.65
CA PRO A 50 -10.71 -12.47 -7.38
C PRO A 50 -10.49 -11.69 -8.69
N TYR A 51 -9.63 -10.69 -8.69
CA TYR A 51 -9.13 -9.98 -9.88
C TYR A 51 -8.14 -10.86 -10.67
N PHE A 52 -8.16 -10.77 -12.01
CA PHE A 52 -7.17 -11.44 -12.85
C PHE A 52 -6.07 -10.45 -13.25
N LEU A 53 -4.97 -10.44 -12.51
CA LEU A 53 -3.78 -9.68 -12.87
C LEU A 53 -2.95 -10.47 -13.88
N THR A 54 -2.54 -9.85 -14.98
CA THR A 54 -1.52 -10.41 -15.87
C THR A 54 -0.38 -9.43 -16.04
N ASP A 55 0.83 -9.86 -15.69
CA ASP A 55 2.03 -9.04 -15.80
C ASP A 55 3.12 -9.75 -16.60
N VAL A 56 3.87 -8.96 -17.36
CA VAL A 56 5.20 -9.34 -17.86
C VAL A 56 6.24 -8.61 -17.03
N TYR A 57 7.30 -9.31 -16.65
CA TYR A 57 8.33 -8.74 -15.82
C TYR A 57 9.72 -9.17 -16.27
N GLY A 58 10.71 -8.37 -15.90
CA GLY A 58 12.10 -8.64 -16.18
C GLY A 58 13.00 -8.13 -15.07
N PHE A 59 14.01 -8.93 -14.73
CA PHE A 59 15.15 -8.53 -13.94
C PHE A 59 16.39 -8.57 -14.83
N LEU A 60 16.96 -7.42 -15.13
CA LEU A 60 18.02 -7.24 -16.12
C LEU A 60 19.32 -6.84 -15.43
N ALA A 61 20.41 -7.49 -15.84
CA ALA A 61 21.77 -7.19 -15.40
C ALA A 61 21.93 -7.07 -13.87
N ASP A 62 21.18 -7.87 -13.11
CA ASP A 62 21.21 -7.90 -11.64
C ASP A 62 20.92 -6.56 -10.94
N ARG A 63 20.32 -5.60 -11.66
CA ARG A 63 20.15 -4.22 -11.16
C ARG A 63 18.86 -3.57 -11.56
N PHE A 64 18.36 -3.89 -12.74
CA PHE A 64 17.17 -3.25 -13.26
C PHE A 64 16.00 -4.21 -13.17
N ALA A 65 14.87 -3.72 -12.70
CA ALA A 65 13.66 -4.52 -12.69
C ALA A 65 12.53 -3.72 -13.31
N VAL A 66 11.78 -4.38 -14.18
CA VAL A 66 10.64 -3.79 -14.86
C VAL A 66 9.47 -4.75 -14.77
N LEU A 67 8.28 -4.21 -14.57
CA LEU A 67 7.03 -4.94 -14.58
C LEU A 67 6.01 -4.08 -15.32
N LEU A 68 5.28 -4.71 -16.23
CA LEU A 68 4.17 -4.14 -16.97
C LEU A 68 2.97 -5.06 -16.81
N GLY A 69 1.85 -4.49 -16.40
CA GLY A 69 0.69 -5.24 -15.98
C GLY A 69 -0.60 -4.66 -16.50
N VAL A 70 -1.58 -5.54 -16.71
CA VAL A 70 -2.97 -5.16 -16.90
C VAL A 70 -3.88 -6.02 -16.04
N GLU A 71 -4.95 -5.41 -15.56
CA GLU A 71 -5.99 -6.06 -14.76
C GLU A 71 -7.37 -5.58 -15.24
N PRO A 72 -8.34 -6.49 -15.44
CA PRO A 72 -9.76 -6.15 -15.47
C PRO A 72 -10.16 -5.74 -14.05
N GLY A 73 -10.93 -4.67 -13.91
CA GLY A 73 -10.93 -3.92 -12.67
C GLY A 73 -11.69 -4.53 -11.49
N ASP A 74 -11.66 -3.76 -10.39
CA ASP A 74 -11.81 -4.23 -9.01
C ASP A 74 -13.25 -4.60 -8.61
N GLY A 75 -14.27 -4.25 -9.41
CA GLY A 75 -15.69 -4.37 -9.04
C GLY A 75 -16.39 -5.64 -9.49
N ASP A 76 -16.24 -6.00 -10.77
CA ASP A 76 -17.00 -7.09 -11.41
C ASP A 76 -16.12 -8.15 -12.10
N ASN A 77 -14.78 -8.03 -12.05
CA ASN A 77 -13.74 -9.01 -12.45
C ASN A 77 -13.88 -9.68 -13.85
N LEU A 78 -14.88 -9.31 -14.64
CA LEU A 78 -15.19 -9.86 -15.97
C LEU A 78 -15.48 -8.75 -17.00
N ASP A 79 -15.48 -7.49 -16.56
CA ASP A 79 -15.71 -6.35 -17.44
C ASP A 79 -14.39 -5.86 -18.06
N TRP A 80 -14.02 -6.46 -19.18
CA TRP A 80 -12.86 -6.03 -19.99
C TRP A 80 -13.05 -4.68 -20.69
N LYS A 81 -14.21 -4.02 -20.54
CA LYS A 81 -14.41 -2.66 -21.07
C LYS A 81 -13.71 -1.61 -20.24
N ARG A 82 -13.40 -1.94 -18.98
CA ARG A 82 -12.67 -1.08 -18.06
C ARG A 82 -11.42 -1.81 -17.59
N MET A 83 -10.28 -1.13 -17.66
CA MET A 83 -8.98 -1.74 -17.43
C MET A 83 -8.14 -0.84 -16.56
N ASN A 84 -7.37 -1.46 -15.66
CA ASN A 84 -6.27 -0.78 -15.01
C ASN A 84 -4.96 -1.29 -15.58
N TYR A 85 -4.06 -0.36 -15.82
CA TYR A 85 -2.72 -0.56 -16.32
C TYR A 85 -1.75 -0.30 -15.18
N ARG A 86 -0.69 -1.10 -15.14
CA ARG A 86 0.37 -1.01 -14.14
C ARG A 86 1.72 -0.97 -14.83
N PHE A 87 2.57 -0.11 -14.31
CA PHE A 87 3.97 -0.05 -14.64
C PHE A 87 4.76 0.06 -13.34
N GLN A 88 5.80 -0.73 -13.22
CA GLN A 88 6.76 -0.61 -12.14
C GLN A 88 8.15 -0.75 -12.69
N VAL A 89 9.04 0.11 -12.21
CA VAL A 89 10.46 0.04 -12.49
C VAL A 89 11.22 0.20 -11.20
N GLY A 90 12.32 -0.52 -11.05
CA GLY A 90 13.27 -0.22 -10.01
C GLY A 90 14.69 -0.49 -10.41
N TYR A 91 15.58 0.15 -9.68
CA TYR A 91 17.00 0.12 -9.94
C TYR A 91 17.76 -0.04 -8.62
N PHE A 92 18.58 -1.07 -8.54
CA PHE A 92 19.50 -1.26 -7.44
C PHE A 92 20.72 -0.37 -7.66
N LEU A 93 20.81 0.72 -6.88
CA LEU A 93 22.01 1.54 -6.78
C LEU A 93 23.15 0.75 -6.14
N MET A 94 22.81 -0.12 -5.20
CA MET A 94 23.71 -1.08 -4.58
C MET A 94 22.95 -2.40 -4.41
N ASN A 95 23.53 -3.49 -4.88
CA ASN A 95 22.98 -4.84 -4.76
C ASN A 95 24.08 -5.78 -4.28
N THR A 96 24.16 -6.01 -2.99
CA THR A 96 25.09 -6.99 -2.39
C THR A 96 24.36 -7.72 -1.26
N ASP A 97 24.81 -8.93 -0.95
CA ASP A 97 24.21 -9.76 0.12
C ASP A 97 24.10 -9.04 1.47
N ALA A 98 25.05 -8.14 1.76
CA ALA A 98 25.12 -7.43 3.04
C ALA A 98 24.59 -5.99 2.99
N ASN A 99 24.47 -5.38 1.80
CA ASN A 99 24.04 -3.99 1.65
C ASN A 99 23.26 -3.80 0.37
N TRP A 100 22.18 -3.03 0.46
CA TRP A 100 21.33 -2.78 -0.69
C TRP A 100 20.75 -1.38 -0.64
N VAL A 101 20.56 -0.79 -1.82
CA VAL A 101 19.81 0.45 -2.03
C VAL A 101 19.06 0.33 -3.33
N ILE A 102 17.76 0.59 -3.28
CA ILE A 102 16.82 0.42 -4.39
C ILE A 102 16.04 1.71 -4.57
N LEU A 103 16.03 2.20 -5.81
CA LEU A 103 15.05 3.15 -6.29
C LEU A 103 13.89 2.38 -6.90
N ASN A 104 12.65 2.75 -6.59
CA ASN A 104 11.47 2.14 -7.18
C ASN A 104 10.46 3.23 -7.56
N TYR A 105 9.85 3.06 -8.72
CA TYR A 105 8.74 3.85 -9.20
C TYR A 105 7.63 2.91 -9.61
N GLN A 106 6.41 3.23 -9.20
CA GLN A 106 5.20 2.52 -9.57
C GLN A 106 4.20 3.53 -10.13
N TYR A 107 3.52 3.12 -11.17
CA TYR A 107 2.47 3.85 -11.82
C TYR A 107 1.29 2.91 -12.06
N LYS A 108 0.10 3.33 -11.67
CA LYS A 108 -1.14 2.63 -11.96
C LYS A 108 -2.13 3.64 -12.52
N ALA A 109 -2.84 3.28 -13.57
CA ALA A 109 -3.88 4.13 -14.14
C ALA A 109 -5.03 3.29 -14.68
N GLY A 110 -6.25 3.78 -14.62
CA GLY A 110 -7.40 3.04 -15.12
C GLY A 110 -8.72 3.61 -14.66
N ASN A 111 -9.79 2.95 -15.07
CA ASN A 111 -11.17 3.40 -14.89
C ASN A 111 -12.04 2.41 -14.10
N ASP A 112 -11.44 1.42 -13.46
CA ASP A 112 -12.11 0.50 -12.54
C ASP A 112 -11.18 0.17 -11.37
N LEU A 113 -10.66 1.25 -10.79
CA LEU A 113 -9.98 1.22 -9.51
C LEU A 113 -11.02 1.32 -8.38
N VAL A 114 -10.81 0.65 -7.25
CA VAL A 114 -11.55 1.00 -6.02
C VAL A 114 -11.41 2.52 -5.77
N PRO A 115 -12.48 3.27 -5.49
CA PRO A 115 -12.38 4.71 -5.20
C PRO A 115 -11.57 5.01 -3.93
N ILE A 116 -10.79 6.08 -3.93
CA ILE A 116 -10.02 6.60 -2.78
C ILE A 116 -10.92 6.85 -1.56
N VAL A 117 -12.11 7.41 -1.82
CA VAL A 117 -13.05 7.85 -0.79
C VAL A 117 -13.95 6.73 -0.28
N SER A 118 -13.81 5.53 -0.82
CA SER A 118 -14.66 4.39 -0.48
C SER A 118 -13.83 3.18 -0.03
N SER A 119 -14.43 2.34 0.80
CA SER A 119 -13.85 1.09 1.26
C SER A 119 -14.85 -0.06 1.08
N LEU A 120 -14.33 -1.25 0.87
CA LEU A 120 -15.13 -2.46 0.93
C LEU A 120 -15.25 -2.90 2.40
N ARG A 121 -16.47 -3.24 2.81
CA ARG A 121 -16.77 -3.74 4.16
C ARG A 121 -17.57 -5.01 4.05
N VAL A 122 -17.42 -5.86 5.06
CA VAL A 122 -18.22 -7.08 5.21
C VAL A 122 -19.38 -6.77 6.13
N GLN A 123 -20.59 -7.07 5.67
CA GLN A 123 -21.79 -6.96 6.47
C GLN A 123 -21.83 -8.10 7.49
N ASN A 124 -22.28 -7.79 8.71
CA ASN A 124 -22.48 -8.78 9.76
C ASN A 124 -23.89 -9.38 9.67
N ASP A 125 -24.23 -9.95 8.52
CA ASP A 125 -25.54 -10.54 8.19
C ASP A 125 -25.55 -12.08 8.26
N GLY A 126 -24.45 -12.68 8.74
CA GLY A 126 -24.25 -14.13 8.73
C GLY A 126 -23.89 -14.73 7.36
N GLN A 127 -24.13 -13.99 6.26
CA GLN A 127 -23.73 -14.36 4.90
C GLN A 127 -22.40 -13.72 4.47
N ARG A 128 -21.88 -12.77 5.26
CA ARG A 128 -20.63 -12.04 5.01
C ARG A 128 -20.66 -11.30 3.67
N THR A 129 -21.78 -10.66 3.35
CA THR A 129 -21.94 -9.89 2.11
C THR A 129 -20.95 -8.73 2.07
N ILE A 130 -20.24 -8.56 0.95
CA ILE A 130 -19.34 -7.42 0.73
C ILE A 130 -20.15 -6.26 0.17
N PHE A 131 -20.00 -5.08 0.76
CA PHE A 131 -20.63 -3.85 0.28
C PHE A 131 -19.65 -2.69 0.31
N THR A 132 -19.96 -1.66 -0.48
CA THR A 132 -19.14 -0.44 -0.54
C THR A 132 -19.64 0.58 0.47
N ALA A 133 -18.72 1.17 1.22
CA ALA A 133 -18.98 2.16 2.25
C ALA A 133 -18.01 3.35 2.15
N ASP A 134 -18.30 4.43 2.87
CA ASP A 134 -17.40 5.57 2.94
C ASP A 134 -16.09 5.20 3.67
N ALA A 135 -14.95 5.40 3.02
CA ALA A 135 -13.64 5.43 3.65
C ALA A 135 -13.36 6.81 4.25
N VAL A 136 -13.89 7.86 3.62
CA VAL A 136 -13.96 9.21 4.16
C VAL A 136 -15.41 9.49 4.51
N GLN A 137 -15.72 9.48 5.80
CA GLN A 137 -17.09 9.64 6.29
C GLN A 137 -17.67 10.97 5.83
N GLY A 138 -18.91 10.92 5.33
CA GLY A 138 -19.64 12.10 4.85
C GLY A 138 -19.58 12.28 3.33
N VAL A 139 -18.71 11.58 2.62
CA VAL A 139 -18.64 11.64 1.14
C VAL A 139 -19.95 11.17 0.51
N SER A 140 -20.56 10.11 1.00
CA SER A 140 -21.87 9.66 0.50
C SER A 140 -22.95 10.74 0.61
N ALA A 141 -22.88 11.60 1.64
CA ALA A 141 -23.84 12.69 1.86
C ALA A 141 -23.69 13.85 0.87
N THR A 142 -22.55 13.97 0.17
CA THR A 142 -22.38 14.98 -0.89
C THR A 142 -22.99 14.53 -2.22
N ARG A 143 -23.61 13.34 -2.27
CA ARG A 143 -24.17 12.76 -3.49
C ARG A 143 -25.68 12.72 -3.45
N ALA A 144 -26.32 12.90 -4.59
CA ALA A 144 -27.78 12.85 -4.72
C ALA A 144 -28.37 11.49 -4.30
N SER A 145 -27.64 10.39 -4.51
CA SER A 145 -28.07 9.04 -4.13
C SER A 145 -27.84 8.69 -2.66
N GLY A 146 -27.05 9.48 -1.92
CA GLY A 146 -26.66 9.17 -0.54
C GLY A 146 -25.80 7.90 -0.40
N ALA A 147 -25.24 7.38 -1.49
CA ALA A 147 -24.49 6.12 -1.50
C ALA A 147 -22.98 6.36 -1.63
N ALA A 148 -22.14 5.43 -1.14
CA ALA A 148 -20.70 5.46 -1.40
C ALA A 148 -20.38 5.23 -2.89
N TYR A 149 -19.21 5.66 -3.36
CA TYR A 149 -18.75 5.38 -4.73
C TYR A 149 -18.35 3.91 -4.85
N THR A 150 -18.88 3.21 -5.85
CA THR A 150 -18.38 1.88 -6.24
C THR A 150 -17.25 2.03 -7.26
N SER A 151 -16.47 0.97 -7.48
CA SER A 151 -15.44 0.99 -8.54
C SER A 151 -16.05 1.28 -9.91
N ALA A 152 -17.30 0.88 -10.12
CA ALA A 152 -18.01 1.15 -11.37
C ALA A 152 -18.34 2.63 -11.61
N MET A 153 -18.26 3.45 -10.57
CA MET A 153 -18.46 4.90 -10.61
C MET A 153 -17.13 5.67 -10.71
N THR A 154 -15.99 4.96 -10.72
CA THR A 154 -14.69 5.54 -11.04
C THR A 154 -14.69 5.93 -12.51
N GLY A 155 -14.34 7.19 -12.79
CA GLY A 155 -14.06 7.70 -14.12
C GLY A 155 -12.65 7.31 -14.50
N ASP A 156 -11.71 8.25 -14.46
CA ASP A 156 -10.28 7.97 -14.61
C ASP A 156 -9.56 8.16 -13.28
N GLY A 157 -8.65 7.25 -12.95
CA GLY A 157 -7.79 7.34 -11.79
C GLY A 157 -6.33 7.04 -12.12
N THR A 158 -5.43 7.71 -11.41
CA THR A 158 -3.99 7.50 -11.47
C THR A 158 -3.39 7.41 -10.08
N ARG A 159 -2.38 6.57 -9.92
CA ARG A 159 -1.61 6.41 -8.68
C ARG A 159 -0.14 6.28 -9.03
N MET A 160 0.69 7.09 -8.40
CA MET A 160 2.12 7.08 -8.58
C MET A 160 2.77 6.88 -7.21
N ILE A 161 3.74 6.00 -7.12
CA ILE A 161 4.54 5.78 -5.92
C ILE A 161 6.00 5.90 -6.30
N PHE A 162 6.71 6.77 -5.61
CA PHE A 162 8.16 6.88 -5.67
C PHE A 162 8.72 6.37 -4.35
N ASN A 163 9.75 5.55 -4.43
CA ASN A 163 10.34 4.94 -3.26
C ASN A 163 11.86 4.86 -3.37
N LEU A 164 12.55 5.20 -2.29
CA LEU A 164 13.95 4.92 -2.08
C LEU A 164 14.04 4.06 -0.82
N SER A 165 14.57 2.86 -0.96
CA SER A 165 14.80 1.95 0.16
C SER A 165 16.26 1.56 0.23
N GLY A 166 16.72 1.23 1.43
CA GLY A 166 18.05 0.70 1.61
C GLY A 166 18.25 0.05 2.95
N GLY A 167 19.38 -0.61 3.11
CA GLY A 167 19.70 -1.28 4.35
C GLY A 167 20.99 -2.07 4.29
N PHE A 168 21.29 -2.67 5.43
CA PHE A 168 22.34 -3.66 5.58
C PHE A 168 21.92 -4.72 6.60
N THR A 169 22.45 -5.91 6.42
CA THR A 169 22.17 -7.06 7.27
C THR A 169 23.47 -7.56 7.87
N ASP A 170 23.45 -7.90 9.15
CA ASP A 170 24.55 -8.52 9.90
C ASP A 170 25.92 -7.81 9.77
N LYS A 171 25.95 -6.47 9.83
CA LYS A 171 27.20 -5.73 10.04
C LYS A 171 27.61 -5.82 11.50
N GLY A 172 28.24 -6.95 11.85
CA GLY A 172 28.43 -7.34 13.24
C GLY A 172 27.08 -7.64 13.88
N PRO A 173 26.77 -7.10 15.07
CA PRO A 173 25.48 -7.34 15.71
C PRO A 173 24.35 -6.50 15.10
N HIS A 174 24.62 -5.63 14.12
CA HIS A 174 23.67 -4.63 13.65
C HIS A 174 23.03 -5.00 12.31
N SER A 175 21.72 -4.77 12.20
CA SER A 175 20.99 -4.78 10.94
C SER A 175 20.07 -3.57 10.85
N VAL A 176 20.01 -2.93 9.69
CA VAL A 176 19.19 -1.74 9.43
C VAL A 176 18.45 -1.92 8.11
N SER A 177 17.21 -1.50 8.06
CA SER A 177 16.48 -1.27 6.81
C SER A 177 15.66 0.00 6.92
N TRP A 178 15.55 0.74 5.83
CA TRP A 178 14.79 1.97 5.77
C TRP A 178 14.13 2.13 4.40
N ASN A 179 13.11 2.96 4.37
CA ASN A 179 12.30 3.23 3.21
C ASN A 179 11.76 4.66 3.32
N LEU A 180 12.00 5.47 2.30
CA LEU A 180 11.40 6.79 2.11
C LEU A 180 10.52 6.71 0.87
N GLY A 181 9.28 7.18 0.97
CA GLY A 181 8.38 7.13 -0.17
C GLY A 181 7.46 8.33 -0.25
N GLN A 182 7.08 8.66 -1.48
CA GLN A 182 6.05 9.62 -1.80
C GLN A 182 5.02 8.95 -2.71
N SER A 183 3.79 9.40 -2.61
CA SER A 183 2.67 8.92 -3.40
C SER A 183 1.86 10.10 -3.90
N VAL A 184 1.35 10.00 -5.12
CA VAL A 184 0.47 10.97 -5.75
C VAL A 184 -0.66 10.20 -6.40
N GLU A 185 -1.89 10.49 -6.00
CA GLU A 185 -3.08 9.80 -6.45
C GLU A 185 -4.14 10.83 -6.83
N ASP A 186 -4.74 10.67 -7.99
CA ASP A 186 -5.81 11.53 -8.47
C ASP A 186 -6.89 10.66 -9.12
N GLU A 187 -8.15 10.91 -8.79
CA GLU A 187 -9.31 10.19 -9.30
C GLU A 187 -10.42 11.16 -9.69
N THR A 188 -11.14 10.81 -10.75
CA THR A 188 -12.40 11.42 -11.15
C THR A 188 -13.51 10.40 -11.05
N TYR A 189 -14.73 10.87 -10.78
CA TYR A 189 -15.91 10.02 -10.65
C TYR A 189 -16.95 10.35 -11.72
N ILE A 190 -17.89 9.43 -11.93
CA ILE A 190 -18.91 9.52 -12.99
C ILE A 190 -19.81 10.76 -12.90
N ASP A 191 -19.97 11.34 -11.70
CA ASP A 191 -20.74 12.55 -11.44
C ASP A 191 -19.91 13.84 -11.55
N GLY A 192 -18.65 13.74 -12.00
CA GLY A 192 -17.73 14.87 -12.16
C GLY A 192 -16.96 15.25 -10.88
N ALA A 193 -17.27 14.62 -9.75
CA ALA A 193 -16.51 14.76 -8.51
C ALA A 193 -15.07 14.25 -8.67
N LYS A 194 -14.17 14.71 -7.80
CA LYS A 194 -12.73 14.39 -7.89
C LYS A 194 -12.12 14.12 -6.52
N SER A 195 -11.10 13.27 -6.46
CA SER A 195 -10.25 13.12 -5.28
C SER A 195 -8.78 13.32 -5.66
N SER A 196 -8.04 13.98 -4.79
CA SER A 196 -6.60 14.22 -4.97
C SER A 196 -5.89 13.98 -3.65
N MET A 197 -4.93 13.08 -3.65
CA MET A 197 -4.14 12.68 -2.50
C MET A 197 -2.66 12.71 -2.82
N ARG A 198 -1.88 13.25 -1.88
CA ARG A 198 -0.43 13.21 -1.90
C ARG A 198 0.06 12.91 -0.50
N GLY A 199 0.83 11.84 -0.38
CA GLY A 199 1.38 11.39 0.90
C GLY A 199 2.89 11.21 0.81
N ILE A 200 3.58 11.54 1.89
CA ILE A 200 5.00 11.23 2.09
C ILE A 200 5.15 10.46 3.40
N GLY A 201 6.16 9.61 3.47
CA GLY A 201 6.58 9.10 4.76
C GLY A 201 7.91 8.37 4.72
N LEU A 202 8.28 7.87 5.89
CA LEU A 202 9.53 7.19 6.17
C LEU A 202 9.23 5.99 7.07
N ALA A 203 9.90 4.87 6.83
CA ALA A 203 9.96 3.75 7.75
C ALA A 203 11.41 3.34 7.93
N ALA A 204 11.82 3.09 9.17
CA ALA A 204 13.14 2.59 9.52
C ALA A 204 13.02 1.46 10.55
N ARG A 205 13.89 0.47 10.42
CA ARG A 205 13.98 -0.71 11.26
C ARG A 205 15.43 -0.93 11.61
N TYR A 206 15.68 -1.17 12.89
CA TYR A 206 16.99 -1.53 13.40
C TYR A 206 16.88 -2.77 14.30
N TYR A 207 17.82 -3.69 14.15
CA TYR A 207 17.96 -4.86 15.00
C TYR A 207 19.39 -4.99 15.54
N TYR A 208 19.50 -5.31 16.82
CA TYR A 208 20.74 -5.68 17.51
C TYR A 208 20.71 -7.17 17.87
N ASN A 209 21.69 -7.94 17.39
CA ASN A 209 21.82 -9.38 17.53
C ASN A 209 20.57 -10.18 17.12
N ARG A 210 19.70 -9.58 16.29
CA ARG A 210 18.36 -10.10 15.98
C ARG A 210 17.48 -10.35 17.23
N THR A 211 17.91 -9.85 18.40
CA THR A 211 17.27 -9.97 19.71
C THR A 211 16.43 -8.75 20.01
N PHE A 212 17.02 -7.55 19.90
CA PHE A 212 16.32 -6.30 20.14
C PHE A 212 16.03 -5.64 18.81
N GLY A 213 14.78 -5.25 18.58
CA GLY A 213 14.35 -4.56 17.38
C GLY A 213 13.58 -3.30 17.71
N ILE A 214 13.75 -2.30 16.87
CA ILE A 214 12.93 -1.10 16.84
C ILE A 214 12.49 -0.88 15.40
N ASN A 215 11.19 -0.69 15.20
CA ASN A 215 10.62 -0.19 13.96
C ASN A 215 9.99 1.16 14.26
N VAL A 216 10.31 2.17 13.46
CA VAL A 216 9.69 3.48 13.51
C VAL A 216 9.20 3.80 12.12
N SER A 217 7.96 4.21 11.99
CA SER A 217 7.47 4.80 10.76
C SER A 217 6.69 6.06 11.03
N GLY A 218 6.72 6.97 10.06
CA GLY A 218 5.98 8.21 10.12
C GLY A 218 5.52 8.59 8.73
N SER A 219 4.29 9.08 8.61
CA SER A 219 3.73 9.51 7.34
C SER A 219 2.83 10.72 7.52
N LYS A 220 2.65 11.48 6.44
CA LYS A 220 1.77 12.64 6.40
C LYS A 220 1.16 12.77 5.01
N TYR A 221 -0.07 13.25 4.96
CA TYR A 221 -0.64 13.76 3.71
C TYR A 221 -0.23 15.22 3.49
N GLU A 222 0.48 15.47 2.40
CA GLU A 222 0.78 16.83 1.93
C GLU A 222 -0.47 17.46 1.30
N LYS A 223 -1.29 16.63 0.66
CA LYS A 223 -2.57 17.01 0.08
C LYS A 223 -3.57 15.88 0.28
N ARG A 224 -4.79 16.20 0.74
CA ARG A 224 -5.88 15.23 0.83
C ARG A 224 -7.20 15.96 0.65
N GLN A 225 -7.76 15.89 -0.55
CA GLN A 225 -8.92 16.69 -0.94
C GLN A 225 -9.95 15.86 -1.69
N PHE A 226 -11.20 16.22 -1.49
CA PHE A 226 -12.33 15.72 -2.27
C PHE A 226 -13.10 16.92 -2.82
N THR A 227 -13.44 16.91 -4.09
CA THR A 227 -14.28 17.91 -4.74
C THR A 227 -15.61 17.26 -5.09
N ASP A 228 -16.72 17.76 -4.56
CA ASP A 228 -18.04 17.22 -4.85
C ASP A 228 -18.48 17.51 -6.30
N ALA A 229 -19.62 16.94 -6.72
CA ALA A 229 -20.17 17.14 -8.06
C ALA A 229 -20.65 18.59 -8.30
N ALA A 230 -20.90 19.37 -7.24
CA ALA A 230 -21.24 20.79 -7.33
C ALA A 230 -19.99 21.69 -7.47
N GLY A 231 -18.79 21.13 -7.35
CA GLY A 231 -17.51 21.84 -7.43
C GLY A 231 -16.99 22.35 -6.09
N THR A 232 -17.64 22.01 -4.97
CA THR A 232 -17.18 22.37 -3.62
C THR A 232 -15.95 21.54 -3.27
N VAL A 233 -14.87 22.20 -2.85
CA VAL A 233 -13.65 21.52 -2.41
C VAL A 233 -13.67 21.32 -0.90
N HIS A 234 -13.67 20.05 -0.49
CA HIS A 234 -13.60 19.58 0.87
C HIS A 234 -12.16 19.16 1.21
N ASN A 235 -11.58 19.79 2.23
CA ASN A 235 -10.28 19.40 2.75
C ASN A 235 -10.46 18.26 3.74
N ILE A 236 -9.73 17.16 3.53
CA ILE A 236 -9.73 16.03 4.46
C ILE A 236 -8.51 16.18 5.36
N PRO A 237 -8.64 16.01 6.70
CA PRO A 237 -7.52 16.07 7.61
C PRO A 237 -6.37 15.12 7.20
N GLY A 238 -5.15 15.62 7.35
CA GLY A 238 -3.91 15.01 6.84
C GLY A 238 -2.74 15.18 7.80
N ASP A 239 -2.98 14.99 9.09
CA ASP A 239 -1.96 15.15 10.13
C ASP A 239 -0.85 14.11 10.02
N PHE A 240 0.25 14.38 10.71
CA PHE A 240 1.33 13.42 10.84
C PHE A 240 0.83 12.20 11.64
N SER A 241 1.21 11.01 11.19
CA SER A 241 0.95 9.74 11.85
C SER A 241 2.29 9.08 12.14
N VAL A 242 2.46 8.57 13.36
CA VAL A 242 3.64 7.80 13.79
C VAL A 242 3.23 6.41 14.28
N ASP A 243 4.04 5.43 13.89
CA ASP A 243 4.01 4.07 14.42
C ASP A 243 5.39 3.69 14.97
N PHE A 244 5.38 3.03 16.13
CA PHE A 244 6.57 2.65 16.86
C PHE A 244 6.41 1.26 17.44
N VAL A 245 7.27 0.34 17.00
CA VAL A 245 7.30 -1.05 17.46
C VAL A 245 8.62 -1.36 18.14
N LEU A 246 8.55 -1.87 19.36
CA LEU A 246 9.67 -2.54 20.02
C LEU A 246 9.50 -4.04 19.93
N VAL A 247 10.61 -4.72 19.64
CA VAL A 247 10.66 -6.16 19.47
C VAL A 247 11.74 -6.73 20.40
N TYR A 248 11.42 -7.76 21.16
CA TYR A 248 12.39 -8.47 22.00
C TYR A 248 12.25 -9.99 21.85
N ARG A 249 13.28 -10.58 21.23
CA ARG A 249 13.41 -12.01 20.93
C ARG A 249 14.47 -12.64 21.82
N PHE A 250 14.09 -13.05 23.02
CA PHE A 250 15.02 -13.70 23.95
C PHE A 250 15.31 -15.17 23.61
N ALA A 251 14.47 -15.82 22.80
CA ALA A 251 14.67 -17.16 22.29
C ALA A 251 14.20 -17.25 20.83
N MET A 252 14.62 -18.28 20.08
CA MET A 252 14.27 -18.42 18.66
C MET A 252 12.75 -18.50 18.43
N ASN A 253 12.03 -19.08 19.38
CA ASN A 253 10.59 -19.33 19.35
C ASN A 253 9.76 -18.34 20.17
N TRP A 254 10.36 -17.40 20.91
CA TRP A 254 9.63 -16.41 21.70
C TRP A 254 9.90 -14.99 21.21
N ASN A 255 8.84 -14.18 21.15
CA ASN A 255 8.97 -12.77 20.87
C ASN A 255 7.95 -11.92 21.63
N PHE A 256 8.41 -10.81 22.21
CA PHE A 256 7.57 -9.76 22.76
C PHE A 256 7.52 -8.58 21.80
N TYR A 257 6.32 -8.08 21.55
CA TYR A 257 6.08 -6.90 20.73
C TYR A 257 5.31 -5.86 21.54
N PHE A 258 5.81 -4.64 21.55
CA PHE A 258 5.04 -3.48 21.96
C PHE A 258 4.85 -2.60 20.72
N ASN A 259 3.62 -2.28 20.35
CA ASN A 259 3.34 -1.29 19.32
C ASN A 259 2.62 -0.08 19.94
N ARG A 260 2.97 1.12 19.49
CA ARG A 260 2.14 2.30 19.60
C ARG A 260 1.92 2.88 18.20
N SER A 261 0.67 3.07 17.83
CA SER A 261 0.29 3.70 16.56
C SER A 261 -0.71 4.82 16.78
N GLU A 262 -0.68 5.79 15.88
CA GLU A 262 -1.66 6.87 15.82
C GLU A 262 -2.77 6.53 14.82
N THR A 263 -4.01 6.75 15.23
CA THR A 263 -5.18 6.54 14.39
C THR A 263 -5.86 7.87 14.09
N GLN A 264 -6.24 8.06 12.84
CA GLN A 264 -6.90 9.28 12.37
C GLN A 264 -8.29 8.93 11.84
N ALA A 265 -9.30 9.69 12.26
CA ALA A 265 -10.62 9.62 11.66
C ALA A 265 -10.62 10.41 10.34
N ALA A 266 -11.01 9.76 9.23
CA ALA A 266 -11.19 10.42 7.94
C ALA A 266 -12.65 10.86 7.80
N ILE A 267 -12.95 12.12 8.13
CA ILE A 267 -14.30 12.70 8.06
C ILE A 267 -14.23 13.99 7.25
N LEU A 268 -15.20 14.22 6.34
CA LEU A 268 -15.32 15.48 5.61
C LEU A 268 -15.64 16.63 6.55
N ASP A 269 -15.03 17.80 6.30
CA ASP A 269 -15.37 19.11 6.87
C ASP A 269 -15.53 19.17 8.40
N GLN A 270 -14.93 18.23 9.14
CA GLN A 270 -14.97 18.21 10.60
C GLN A 270 -13.58 18.34 11.21
N ASN A 271 -13.52 19.09 12.32
CA ASN A 271 -12.35 19.10 13.20
C ASN A 271 -12.20 17.72 13.86
N TRP A 272 -10.96 17.24 13.85
CA TRP A 272 -10.58 15.83 13.96
C TRP A 272 -10.93 15.11 15.29
N ARG A 273 -10.77 13.78 15.28
CA ARG A 273 -10.41 13.00 16.50
C ARG A 273 -9.19 12.16 16.19
N ASN A 274 -8.06 12.47 16.81
CA ASN A 274 -6.94 11.54 16.85
C ASN A 274 -7.01 10.61 18.04
N GLY A 275 -6.77 9.34 17.76
CA GLY A 275 -6.50 8.33 18.76
C GLY A 275 -5.02 7.99 18.78
N SER A 276 -4.56 7.53 19.93
CA SER A 276 -3.35 6.72 20.01
C SER A 276 -3.78 5.37 20.54
N SER A 277 -3.34 4.32 19.87
CA SER A 277 -3.52 2.95 20.33
C SER A 277 -2.16 2.38 20.71
N TRP A 278 -2.15 1.52 21.72
CA TRP A 278 -0.99 0.73 22.05
C TRP A 278 -1.40 -0.73 22.21
N ASN A 279 -0.49 -1.63 21.89
CA ASN A 279 -0.67 -3.04 22.11
C ASN A 279 0.61 -3.65 22.69
N PHE A 280 0.44 -4.72 23.45
CA PHE A 280 1.51 -5.58 23.88
C PHE A 280 1.14 -7.00 23.54
N ASN A 281 2.01 -7.69 22.82
CA ASN A 281 1.78 -9.04 22.32
C ASN A 281 2.95 -9.94 22.68
N ILE A 282 2.62 -11.19 23.01
CA ILE A 282 3.58 -12.26 23.20
C ILE A 282 3.29 -13.32 22.15
N GLN A 283 4.29 -13.68 21.35
CA GLN A 283 4.17 -14.70 20.31
C GLN A 283 5.10 -15.87 20.64
N TYR A 284 4.57 -17.08 20.48
CA TYR A 284 5.30 -18.33 20.55
C TYR A 284 5.16 -19.06 19.21
N LEU A 285 6.28 -19.44 18.61
CA LEU A 285 6.32 -20.26 17.39
C LEU A 285 6.58 -21.71 17.78
N TRP A 286 5.61 -22.59 17.53
CA TRP A 286 5.73 -24.04 17.74
C TRP A 286 6.27 -24.75 16.49
#